data_AF-A0A7J4URT6-F1
#
_entry.id   AF-A0A7J4URT6-F1
#
_cell.length_a   1.000
_cell.length_b   1.000
_cell.length_c   1.000
_cell.angle_alpha   90.00
_cell.angle_beta   90.00
_cell.angle_gamma   90.00
#
_symmetry.space_group_name_H-M   'P 1'
#
loop_
_entity.id
_entity.type
_entity.pdbx_description
1 polymer ?
#
loop_
_entity_poly.entity_id
_entity_poly.type
_entity_poly.pdbx_seq_one_letter_code
_entity_poly.pdbx_strand_id
1 'polypeptide(L)' 'LDEIDAFLDASNAELVGELLDELAIGTQFIVVSHRSALLERSERAIGVVMQENNISAVTGISLTTEANILS' A
#
# COMPACT_ATOMS: atom_id res chain seq x y z
N LEU A 1 8.80 -6.23 1.24
CA LEU A 1 8.16 -7.41 1.84
C LEU A 1 6.97 -7.74 0.95
N ASP A 2 7.01 -8.86 0.26
CA ASP A 2 6.00 -9.21 -0.75
C ASP A 2 4.96 -10.14 -0.12
N GLU A 3 3.67 -9.82 -0.29
CA GLU A 3 2.53 -10.63 0.14
C GLU A 3 2.56 -11.11 1.61
N ILE A 4 3.10 -10.32 2.54
CA ILE A 4 3.18 -10.70 3.96
C ILE A 4 1.81 -10.95 4.61
N ASP A 5 0.74 -10.45 4.01
CA ASP A 5 -0.64 -10.59 4.43
C ASP A 5 -1.39 -11.73 3.72
N ALA A 6 -0.78 -12.43 2.75
CA ALA A 6 -1.43 -13.52 2.03
C ALA A 6 -1.79 -14.71 2.95
N PHE A 7 -1.05 -14.88 4.05
CA PHE A 7 -1.30 -15.92 5.06
C PHE A 7 -1.98 -15.41 6.33
N LEU A 8 -2.26 -14.11 6.43
CA LEU A 8 -2.81 -13.50 7.65
C LEU A 8 -4.34 -13.36 7.56
N ASP A 9 -5.04 -13.72 8.64
CA ASP A 9 -6.43 -13.33 8.81
C ASP A 9 -6.57 -11.80 8.97
N ALA A 10 -7.81 -11.30 8.99
CA ALA A 10 -8.06 -9.86 9.07
C ALA A 10 -7.44 -9.22 10.32
N SER A 11 -7.55 -9.88 11.47
CA SER A 11 -7.06 -9.38 12.76
C SER A 11 -5.53 -9.30 12.79
N ASN A 12 -4.83 -10.32 12.28
CA ASN A 12 -3.38 -10.33 12.26
C ASN A 12 -2.81 -9.35 11.22
N ALA A 13 -3.50 -9.15 10.10
CA ALA A 13 -3.10 -8.15 9.10
C ALA A 13 -3.20 -6.72 9.68
N GLU A 14 -4.20 -6.45 10.51
CA GLU A 14 -4.36 -5.17 11.20
C GLU A 14 -3.24 -4.92 12.22
N LEU A 15 -2.89 -5.94 13.02
CA LEU A 15 -1.79 -5.87 13.98
C LEU A 15 -0.43 -5.62 13.29
N VAL A 16 -0.21 -6.25 12.13
CA VAL A 16 0.99 -6.02 11.32
C VAL A 16 1.01 -4.60 10.75
N GLY A 17 -0.15 -4.06 10.35
CA GLY A 17 -0.29 -2.67 9.94
C GLY A 17 0.15 -1.70 11.03
N GLU A 18 -0.34 -1.88 12.26
CA GLU A 18 0.04 -1.05 13.42
C GLU A 18 1.54 -1.10 13.71
N LEU A 19 2.15 -2.29 13.66
CA LEU A 19 3.58 -2.45 13.85
C LEU A 19 4.39 -1.73 12.75
N LEU A 20 3.94 -1.79 11.50
CA LEU A 20 4.59 -1.11 10.39
C LEU A 20 4.52 0.42 10.55
N ASP A 21 3.40 0.95 11.03
CA ASP A 21 3.22 2.39 11.29
C ASP A 21 4.22 2.89 12.35
N GLU A 22 4.41 2.13 13.43
CA GLU A 22 5.39 2.47 14.48
C GLU A 22 6.84 2.46 13.95
N LEU A 23 7.18 1.48 13.12
CA LEU A 23 8.54 1.34 12.56
C LEU A 23 8.81 2.37 11.45
N ALA A 24 7.78 2.83 10.74
CA ALA A 24 7.89 3.73 9.60
C ALA A 24 8.45 5.12 9.97
N ILE A 25 8.37 5.51 11.25
CA ILE A 25 8.87 6.81 11.75
C ILE A 25 10.37 6.99 11.48
N GLY A 26 11.15 5.90 11.51
CA GLY A 26 12.61 5.95 11.34
C GLY A 26 13.13 5.22 10.09
N THR A 27 12.26 4.53 9.35
CA THR A 27 12.65 3.64 8.24
C THR A 27 11.61 3.69 7.13
N GLN A 28 12.06 3.77 5.88
CA GLN A 28 11.15 3.69 4.74
C GLN A 28 10.78 2.23 4.44
N PHE A 29 9.49 1.91 4.49
CA PHE A 29 8.96 0.60 4.11
C PHE A 29 8.35 0.62 2.70
N ILE A 30 8.60 -0.44 1.94
CA ILE A 30 7.90 -0.74 0.69
C ILE A 30 7.13 -2.04 0.91
N VAL A 31 5.80 -1.91 0.93
CA VAL A 31 4.86 -3.00 1.15
C VAL A 31 4.12 -3.25 -0.16
N VAL A 32 4.08 -4.51 -0.59
CA VAL A 32 3.29 -4.96 -1.73
C VAL A 32 2.14 -5.80 -1.19
N SER A 33 0.91 -5.33 -1.39
CA SER A 33 -0.31 -5.98 -0.90
C SER A 33 -1.48 -5.68 -1.83
N HIS A 34 -2.44 -6.60 -1.88
CA HIS A 34 -3.72 -6.44 -2.57
C HIS A 34 -4.87 -6.05 -1.62
N ARG A 35 -4.61 -5.88 -0.32
CA ARG A 35 -5.63 -5.57 0.70
C ARG A 35 -5.78 -4.07 0.90
N SER A 36 -7.02 -3.60 0.77
CA SER A 36 -7.40 -2.20 1.02
C SER A 36 -7.03 -1.70 2.42
N ALA A 37 -7.09 -2.56 3.45
CA ALA A 37 -6.73 -2.17 4.82
C ALA A 37 -5.27 -1.71 4.99
N LEU A 38 -4.32 -2.32 4.27
CA LEU A 38 -2.91 -1.89 4.29
C LEU A 38 -2.69 -0.68 3.37
N LEU A 39 -3.43 -0.59 2.25
CA LEU A 39 -3.37 0.55 1.35
C LEU A 39 -3.88 1.83 2.03
N GLU A 40 -5.00 1.78 2.74
CA GLU A 40 -5.60 2.92 3.46
C GLU A 40 -4.69 3.50 4.56
N ARG A 41 -3.81 2.67 5.12
CA ARG A 41 -2.83 3.08 6.13
C ARG A 41 -1.52 3.61 5.52
N SER A 42 -1.31 3.43 4.23
CA SER A 42 -0.09 3.86 3.55
C SER A 42 -0.11 5.37 3.21
N GLU A 43 1.01 6.05 3.39
CA GLU A 43 1.14 7.46 3.00
C GLU A 43 1.01 7.66 1.48
N ARG A 44 1.47 6.67 0.71
CA ARG A 44 1.43 6.66 -0.76
C ARG A 44 1.16 5.25 -1.25
N ALA A 45 0.22 5.13 -2.19
CA ALA A 45 0.01 3.89 -2.91
C ALA A 45 0.55 3.99 -4.33
N ILE A 46 1.15 2.90 -4.80
CA ILE A 46 1.62 2.77 -6.18
C ILE A 46 0.85 1.61 -6.78
N GLY A 47 -0.04 1.91 -7.72
CA GLY A 47 -0.71 0.92 -8.55
C GLY A 47 0.22 0.47 -9.68
N VAL A 48 0.36 -0.83 -9.85
CA VAL A 48 1.04 -1.41 -11.01
C VAL A 48 -0.01 -2.09 -11.86
N VAL A 49 -0.10 -1.72 -13.13
CA VAL A 49 -1.03 -2.31 -14.09
C VAL A 49 -0.26 -2.96 -15.24
N MET A 50 -0.73 -4.11 -15.70
CA MET A 50 -0.18 -4.76 -16.89
C MET A 50 -0.85 -4.21 -18.14
N GLN A 51 -0.04 -3.73 -19.08
CA GLN A 51 -0.47 -3.34 -20.42
C GLN A 51 -0.20 -4.48 -21.42
N GLU A 52 -0.57 -4.26 -22.68
CA GLU A 52 -0.24 -5.19 -23.76
C GLU A 52 1.27 -5.42 -23.88
N ASN A 53 1.66 -6.53 -24.50
CA ASN A 53 3.05 -6.92 -24.73
C ASN A 53 3.90 -7.14 -23.46
N ASN A 54 3.29 -7.54 -22.33
CA ASN A 54 3.96 -7.81 -21.06
C ASN A 54 4.70 -6.58 -20.48
N ILE A 55 4.25 -5.38 -20.80
CA ILE A 55 4.80 -4.14 -20.26
C ILE A 55 3.97 -3.75 -19.03
N SER A 56 4.60 -3.58 -17.87
CA SER A 56 3.96 -3.01 -16.69
C SER A 56 4.05 -1.48 -16.72
N ALA A 57 2.93 -0.82 -16.42
CA ALA A 57 2.87 0.62 -16.21
C ALA A 57 2.61 0.91 -14.73
N VAL A 58 3.28 1.93 -14.21
CA VAL A 58 3.20 2.33 -12.81
C VAL A 58 2.35 3.60 -12.71
N THR A 59 1.32 3.57 -11.87
CA THR A 59 0.48 4.72 -11.54
C THR A 59 0.59 5.02 -10.05
N GLY A 60 0.88 6.28 -9.69
CA GLY A 60 0.98 6.69 -8.29
C GLY A 60 -0.33 7.34 -7.83
N ILE A 61 -0.86 6.90 -6.70
CA ILE A 61 -2.01 7.52 -6.04
C ILE A 61 -1.53 8.02 -4.66
N SER A 62 -1.58 9.33 -4.44
CA SER A 62 -1.31 9.91 -3.13
C SER A 62 -2.53 9.65 -2.24
N LEU A 63 -2.36 8.88 -1.16
CA LEU A 63 -3.45 8.55 -0.23
C LEU A 63 -3.51 9.48 0.99
N THR A 64 -2.54 10.40 1.13
CA THR A 64 -2.58 11.48 2.11
C THR A 64 -3.65 12.51 1.77
N THR A 65 -4.75 12.46 2.53
CA THR A 65 -5.70 13.53 2.86
C THR A 65 -5.69 14.78 1.96
N GLU A 66 -6.40 14.71 0.85
CA GLU A 66 -7.51 15.58 0.47
C GLU A 66 -7.86 15.23 -0.97
N ALA A 67 -9.09 14.79 -1.19
CA ALA A 67 -9.73 14.88 -2.49
C ALA A 67 -9.88 16.38 -2.86
N ASN A 68 -8.78 17.05 -3.18
CA ASN A 68 -8.81 18.33 -3.86
C ASN A 68 -8.90 18.02 -5.35
N ILE A 69 -10.13 17.70 -5.76
CA ILE A 69 -10.58 17.96 -7.13
C ILE A 69 -10.57 19.48 -7.27
N LEU A 70 -9.45 20.05 -7.71
CA LEU A 70 -9.39 21.44 -8.14
C LEU A 70 -8.96 21.48 -9.61
N SER A 71 -9.97 21.85 -10.41
CA SER A 71 -9.98 22.44 -11.77
C SER A 71 -9.10 21.83 -12.85
#